data_AF-A0A2K8KAG4-F1
#
_entry.id   AF-A0A2K8KAG4-F1
#
_cell.length_a   1.000
_cell.length_b   1.000
_cell.length_c   1.000
_cell.angle_alpha   90.00
_cell.angle_beta   90.00
_cell.angle_gamma   90.00
#
_symmetry.space_group_name_H-M   'P 1'
#
loop_
_entity.id
_entity.type
_entity.pdbx_description
1 polymer ?
#
loop_
_entity_poly.entity_id
_entity_poly.type
_entity_poly.pdbx_seq_one_letter_code
_entity_poly.pdbx_strand_id
1 'polypeptide(L)'
;MVFKYSLIAALSISTVAFPVTEARAQDGLVGGIIGGIIGGAIANQQRAQPQRAQPQRTTQQRTAPRPTVNTVQREQNRAVQTALNHFGWNVGTVDGAIGPRSREGISQYQAFLGFSGTGQLTEFERNILITAHQRAIIGGPQVAQAVSSHPQGMRGLLLMVRDEMSGRSPVQSAGNYGLPAAVANAVDEIAASSDPSSSQLVQRAGFIQLADLNGDGRTDYIIDTSVTGSAFWCSAQACTVQVFVSTPEGYVRNDFQAFNVTPAMFACTRGTCEMTDTQAPVMVAAPQTDAAQPSATTEVALSVPSAQPAARNPDAGSAEASPAIPSFFGGGQAERSLASHCNRVSLLTSANGGFTTQATMTDPLMVVNEQFCLARTYAIADGEELITKVQGATPEQIVTQCQQFAPTLRPHVSALSLQPRDEVMRSVGGFILESGMSPEQLAATARICLAVGYKLDDMDLSLGSALLLVAMGERAYGELLAHHLGQGYGATQREDLAAAWYEYGLDPAKQAVFAPMQPERDALLRAAVFGMSGEQPALTEDAGAEATVPVFMVPQD
;
A
#
# COMPACT_ATOMS: atom_id res chain seq x y z
N MET A 1 49.35 -10.82 -51.04
CA MET A 1 48.47 -9.92 -51.81
C MET A 1 47.22 -9.68 -51.01
N VAL A 2 46.97 -8.39 -50.77
CA VAL A 2 45.83 -7.82 -50.04
C VAL A 2 44.57 -7.93 -50.90
N PHE A 3 43.40 -8.22 -50.32
CA PHE A 3 42.16 -7.49 -50.64
C PHE A 3 41.11 -7.66 -49.54
N LYS A 4 40.84 -6.56 -48.85
CA LYS A 4 39.73 -6.34 -47.92
C LYS A 4 38.46 -6.06 -48.75
N TYR A 5 37.33 -6.66 -48.38
CA TYR A 5 36.02 -6.25 -48.88
C TYR A 5 35.33 -5.35 -47.85
N SER A 6 35.18 -4.07 -48.21
CA SER A 6 34.28 -3.12 -47.55
C SER A 6 32.96 -3.11 -48.32
N LEU A 7 31.86 -3.43 -47.64
CA LEU A 7 30.51 -3.25 -48.16
C LEU A 7 29.98 -1.90 -47.67
N ILE A 8 29.81 -0.99 -48.62
CA ILE A 8 29.11 0.30 -48.46
C ILE A 8 27.67 0.06 -48.95
N ALA A 9 26.68 0.22 -48.08
CA ALA A 9 25.27 0.29 -48.47
C ALA A 9 24.78 1.74 -48.29
N ALA A 10 24.43 2.36 -49.41
CA ALA A 10 23.93 3.72 -49.51
C ALA A 10 22.47 3.81 -49.03
N LEU A 11 22.17 4.77 -48.15
CA LEU A 11 20.83 5.11 -47.69
C LEU A 11 20.31 6.29 -48.53
N SER A 12 19.34 6.06 -49.40
CA SER A 12 18.63 7.11 -50.15
C SER A 12 17.40 7.56 -49.36
N ILE A 13 17.44 8.78 -48.82
CA ILE A 13 16.34 9.46 -48.13
C ILE A 13 15.52 10.23 -49.17
N SER A 14 14.25 9.88 -49.32
CA SER A 14 13.25 10.66 -50.07
C SER A 14 12.45 11.52 -49.09
N THR A 15 12.63 12.84 -49.15
CA THR A 15 11.83 13.84 -48.43
C THR A 15 10.58 14.20 -49.23
N VAL A 16 9.40 14.11 -48.61
CA VAL A 16 8.17 14.74 -49.11
C VAL A 16 7.80 15.87 -48.15
N ALA A 17 7.74 17.09 -48.67
CA ALA A 17 7.42 18.31 -47.94
C ALA A 17 5.90 18.57 -47.96
N PHE A 18 5.35 19.02 -46.82
CA PHE A 18 4.08 19.73 -46.73
C PHE A 18 4.33 21.16 -46.20
N PRO A 19 3.57 22.17 -46.65
CA PRO A 19 3.83 23.57 -46.29
C PRO A 19 3.28 23.91 -44.90
N VAL A 20 4.13 24.50 -44.06
CA VAL A 20 3.75 25.22 -42.85
C VAL A 20 3.57 26.69 -43.23
N THR A 21 2.43 27.28 -42.87
CA THR A 21 2.23 28.74 -42.93
C THR A 21 2.52 29.33 -41.56
N GLU A 22 3.35 30.37 -41.56
CA GLU A 22 3.83 31.12 -40.39
C GLU A 22 2.79 32.08 -39.81
N ALA A 23 2.92 32.42 -38.53
CA ALA A 23 2.91 33.82 -38.10
C ALA A 23 3.60 34.05 -36.73
N ARG A 24 4.84 34.55 -36.84
CA ARG A 24 5.50 35.66 -36.10
C ARG A 24 5.71 35.59 -34.57
N ALA A 25 6.97 35.39 -34.21
CA ALA A 25 7.63 35.92 -33.02
C ALA A 25 8.27 37.29 -33.33
N GLN A 26 8.40 38.15 -32.31
CA GLN A 26 9.34 39.27 -32.31
C GLN A 26 10.11 39.33 -30.99
N ASP A 27 11.43 39.22 -31.15
CA ASP A 27 12.60 39.49 -30.31
C ASP A 27 12.37 40.41 -29.10
N GLY A 28 12.94 40.13 -27.93
CA GLY A 28 14.37 40.18 -27.59
C GLY A 28 14.44 41.08 -26.34
N LEU A 29 15.29 40.96 -25.33
CA LEU A 29 16.74 40.91 -25.29
C LEU A 29 17.07 41.53 -23.91
N VAL A 30 17.75 40.77 -23.04
CA VAL A 30 18.76 41.20 -22.05
C VAL A 30 18.52 42.46 -21.18
N GLY A 31 18.46 42.23 -19.86
CA GLY A 31 19.43 42.79 -18.92
C GLY A 31 19.20 44.19 -18.32
N GLY A 32 19.10 44.23 -16.99
CA GLY A 32 19.80 45.24 -16.19
C GLY A 32 18.96 46.28 -15.44
N ILE A 33 19.16 46.28 -14.11
CA ILE A 33 19.64 47.44 -13.33
C ILE A 33 18.62 48.55 -12.92
N ILE A 34 18.40 48.60 -11.60
CA ILE A 34 18.36 49.78 -10.69
C ILE A 34 17.22 50.81 -10.81
N GLY A 35 16.43 50.87 -9.72
CA GLY A 35 16.31 52.04 -8.84
C GLY A 35 15.55 53.28 -9.35
N GLY A 36 14.50 53.67 -8.61
CA GLY A 36 13.86 54.99 -8.77
C GLY A 36 12.84 55.26 -7.66
N ILE A 37 13.19 56.20 -6.79
CA ILE A 37 12.52 56.65 -5.56
C ILE A 37 11.40 57.67 -5.89
N ILE A 38 10.58 58.00 -4.88
CA ILE A 38 9.77 59.23 -4.67
C ILE A 38 8.32 59.10 -5.18
N GLY A 39 7.24 59.32 -4.42
CA GLY A 39 7.02 60.00 -3.14
C GLY A 39 5.87 61.03 -3.29
N GLY A 40 4.99 61.12 -2.30
CA GLY A 40 4.01 62.22 -2.14
C GLY A 40 2.56 61.86 -2.53
N ALA A 41 1.69 61.54 -1.58
CA ALA A 41 0.93 62.45 -0.72
C ALA A 41 -0.26 63.13 -1.43
N ILE A 42 -1.45 63.00 -0.84
CA ILE A 42 -2.24 64.10 -0.24
C ILE A 42 -3.66 63.57 0.02
N ALA A 43 -4.01 63.52 1.30
CA ALA A 43 -5.38 63.42 1.78
C ALA A 43 -6.11 64.73 1.46
N ASN A 44 -7.39 64.66 1.11
CA ASN A 44 -8.26 65.82 1.22
C ASN A 44 -9.59 65.43 1.86
N GLN A 45 -9.74 65.85 3.11
CA GLN A 45 -11.00 65.98 3.82
C GLN A 45 -11.66 67.29 3.39
N GLN A 46 -12.93 67.26 2.99
CA GLN A 46 -13.80 68.43 3.09
C GLN A 46 -15.16 68.04 3.66
N ARG A 47 -15.55 68.75 4.73
CA ARG A 47 -16.86 68.77 5.38
C ARG A 47 -17.53 70.13 5.09
N ALA A 48 -18.87 70.14 5.28
CA ALA A 48 -19.86 71.25 5.28
C ALA A 48 -20.61 71.40 3.93
N GLN A 49 -21.95 71.49 3.82
CA GLN A 49 -23.05 71.88 4.75
C GLN A 49 -24.42 71.30 4.26
N PRO A 50 -25.53 71.43 5.02
CA PRO A 50 -26.73 70.61 4.88
C PRO A 50 -27.85 71.26 4.03
N GLN A 51 -28.56 70.47 3.22
CA GLN A 51 -29.85 70.84 2.65
C GLN A 51 -30.87 69.70 2.81
N ARG A 52 -32.02 70.05 3.38
CA ARG A 52 -33.22 69.21 3.57
C ARG A 52 -34.11 69.28 2.32
N ALA A 53 -34.63 68.12 1.89
CA ALA A 53 -35.79 67.82 1.00
C ALA A 53 -35.34 66.79 -0.07
N GLN A 54 -35.93 65.63 -0.34
CA GLN A 54 -37.18 64.91 -0.05
C GLN A 54 -36.89 63.39 -0.18
N PRO A 55 -37.70 62.46 0.37
CA PRO A 55 -37.42 61.03 0.31
C PRO A 55 -37.87 60.44 -1.04
N GLN A 56 -36.97 60.36 -2.02
CA GLN A 56 -37.16 59.46 -3.16
C GLN A 56 -36.75 58.04 -2.73
N ARG A 57 -37.75 57.16 -2.64
CA ARG A 57 -37.56 55.71 -2.53
C ARG A 57 -36.88 55.20 -3.81
N THR A 58 -35.56 55.21 -3.84
CA THR A 58 -34.79 54.33 -4.72
C THR A 58 -34.64 52.99 -4.02
N THR A 59 -35.34 51.97 -4.54
CA THR A 59 -35.08 50.57 -4.25
C THR A 59 -33.66 50.25 -4.71
N GLN A 60 -32.68 50.44 -3.83
CA GLN A 60 -31.37 49.84 -4.02
C GLN A 60 -31.55 48.32 -3.85
N GLN A 61 -31.66 47.61 -4.96
CA GLN A 61 -31.36 46.19 -4.98
C GLN A 61 -29.91 46.06 -4.50
N ARG A 62 -29.74 45.67 -3.23
CA ARG A 62 -28.48 45.10 -2.75
C ARG A 62 -28.27 43.80 -3.53
N THR A 63 -27.59 43.88 -4.66
CA THR A 63 -26.89 42.72 -5.20
C THR A 63 -25.82 42.38 -4.19
N ALA A 64 -26.14 41.44 -3.29
CA ALA A 64 -25.15 40.78 -2.46
C ALA A 64 -24.05 40.22 -3.39
N PRO A 65 -22.76 40.37 -3.06
CA PRO A 65 -21.71 39.68 -3.79
C PRO A 65 -22.05 38.19 -3.77
N ARG A 66 -22.22 37.58 -4.94
CA ARG A 66 -22.37 36.12 -5.05
C ARG A 66 -21.16 35.50 -4.33
N PRO A 67 -21.37 34.56 -3.39
CA PRO A 67 -20.24 33.86 -2.79
C PRO A 67 -19.53 33.13 -3.93
N THR A 68 -18.32 33.60 -4.25
CA THR A 68 -17.38 32.84 -5.07
C THR A 68 -17.19 31.52 -4.34
N VAL A 69 -17.76 30.44 -4.90
CA VAL A 69 -17.58 29.10 -4.36
C VAL A 69 -16.08 28.89 -4.19
N ASN A 70 -15.66 28.68 -2.94
CA ASN A 70 -14.27 28.43 -2.58
C ASN A 70 -13.70 27.38 -3.56
N THR A 71 -12.52 27.63 -4.13
CA THR A 71 -11.87 26.74 -5.09
C THR A 71 -11.82 25.29 -4.57
N VAL A 72 -11.62 25.12 -3.26
CA VAL A 72 -11.67 23.82 -2.55
C VAL A 72 -13.05 23.18 -2.62
N GLN A 73 -14.11 23.94 -2.37
CA GLN A 73 -15.49 23.42 -2.40
C GLN A 73 -15.90 22.98 -3.81
N ARG A 74 -15.46 23.69 -4.86
CA ARG A 74 -15.69 23.26 -6.24
C ARG A 74 -15.01 21.94 -6.55
N GLU A 75 -13.79 21.76 -6.07
CA GLU A 75 -13.06 20.50 -6.28
C GLU A 75 -13.73 19.32 -5.56
N GLN A 76 -14.14 19.53 -4.30
CA GLN A 76 -14.92 18.52 -3.57
C GLN A 76 -16.24 18.16 -4.28
N ASN A 77 -16.91 19.15 -4.88
CA ASN A 77 -18.13 18.91 -5.64
C ASN A 77 -17.86 18.13 -6.93
N ARG A 78 -16.71 18.35 -7.61
CA ARG A 78 -16.30 17.56 -8.77
C ARG A 78 -16.03 16.11 -8.39
N ALA A 79 -15.37 15.88 -7.26
CA ALA A 79 -15.13 14.53 -6.75
C ALA A 79 -16.47 13.79 -6.51
N VAL A 80 -17.46 14.45 -5.90
CA VAL A 80 -18.81 13.90 -5.72
C VAL A 80 -19.48 13.58 -7.06
N GLN A 81 -19.46 14.51 -8.02
CA GLN A 81 -20.08 14.27 -9.33
C GLN A 81 -19.41 13.12 -10.10
N THR A 82 -18.08 13.01 -10.00
CA THR A 82 -17.30 11.92 -10.61
C THR A 82 -17.68 10.58 -10.00
N ALA A 83 -17.71 10.49 -8.67
CA ALA A 83 -18.08 9.27 -7.96
C ALA A 83 -19.54 8.85 -8.25
N LEU A 84 -20.49 9.79 -8.25
CA LEU A 84 -21.89 9.49 -8.57
C LEU A 84 -22.05 8.93 -9.99
N ASN A 85 -21.41 9.55 -10.98
CA ASN A 85 -21.42 9.06 -12.35
C ASN A 85 -20.77 7.68 -12.47
N HIS A 86 -19.66 7.44 -11.75
CA HIS A 86 -18.97 6.14 -11.73
C HIS A 86 -19.88 5.02 -11.20
N PHE A 87 -20.64 5.26 -10.13
CA PHE A 87 -21.63 4.31 -9.61
C PHE A 87 -22.95 4.31 -10.39
N GLY A 88 -23.02 4.96 -11.55
CA GLY A 88 -24.14 4.91 -12.47
C GLY A 88 -25.31 5.86 -12.14
N TRP A 89 -25.13 6.83 -11.24
CA TRP A 89 -26.07 7.93 -11.05
C TRP A 89 -25.66 9.10 -11.95
N ASN A 90 -26.39 9.28 -13.06
CA ASN A 90 -26.04 10.27 -14.08
C ASN A 90 -26.36 11.71 -13.64
N VAL A 91 -25.36 12.39 -13.10
CA VAL A 91 -25.46 13.78 -12.64
C VAL A 91 -25.04 14.81 -13.70
N GLY A 92 -24.64 14.36 -14.90
CA GLY A 92 -24.16 15.21 -15.98
C GLY A 92 -22.66 15.45 -15.93
N THR A 93 -22.20 16.51 -16.62
CA THR A 93 -20.78 16.87 -16.69
C THR A 93 -20.23 17.27 -15.32
N VAL A 94 -19.00 16.85 -15.04
CA VAL A 94 -18.29 17.18 -13.79
C VAL A 94 -17.82 18.64 -13.86
N ASP A 95 -18.56 19.54 -13.23
CA ASP A 95 -18.33 21.00 -13.28
C ASP A 95 -18.11 21.63 -11.88
N GLY A 96 -18.36 20.86 -10.81
CA GLY A 96 -18.27 21.31 -9.42
C GLY A 96 -19.48 22.12 -8.94
N ALA A 97 -20.53 22.25 -9.76
CA ALA A 97 -21.77 22.93 -9.42
C ALA A 97 -22.87 21.90 -9.05
N ILE A 98 -23.26 21.88 -7.78
CA ILE A 98 -24.33 20.97 -7.29
C ILE A 98 -25.70 21.53 -7.67
N GLY A 99 -26.13 21.22 -8.89
CA GLY A 99 -27.45 21.56 -9.44
C GLY A 99 -28.52 20.49 -9.17
N PRO A 100 -29.75 20.67 -9.71
CA PRO A 100 -30.86 19.74 -9.50
C PRO A 100 -30.54 18.28 -9.85
N ARG A 101 -29.80 18.04 -10.93
CA ARG A 101 -29.38 16.68 -11.33
C ARG A 101 -28.42 16.04 -10.34
N SER A 102 -27.46 16.80 -9.80
CA SER A 102 -26.56 16.31 -8.77
C SER A 102 -27.30 16.01 -7.47
N ARG A 103 -28.29 16.85 -7.10
CA ARG A 103 -29.14 16.62 -5.93
C ARG A 103 -29.98 15.35 -6.05
N GLU A 104 -30.50 15.08 -7.24
CA GLU A 104 -31.22 13.84 -7.54
C GLU A 104 -30.29 12.62 -7.49
N GLY A 105 -29.07 12.71 -8.02
CA GLY A 105 -28.08 11.64 -7.86
C GLY A 105 -27.73 11.37 -6.39
N ILE A 106 -27.61 12.43 -5.59
CA ILE A 106 -27.36 12.32 -4.14
C ILE A 106 -28.54 11.67 -3.41
N SER A 107 -29.79 12.04 -3.72
CA SER A 107 -30.95 11.44 -3.06
C SER A 107 -31.08 9.93 -3.39
N GLN A 108 -30.78 9.53 -4.61
CA GLN A 108 -30.75 8.11 -5.02
C GLN A 108 -29.63 7.33 -4.34
N TYR A 109 -28.44 7.93 -4.24
CA TYR A 109 -27.32 7.39 -3.47
C TYR A 109 -27.68 7.19 -1.99
N GLN A 110 -28.31 8.19 -1.37
CA GLN A 110 -28.76 8.13 0.02
C GLN A 110 -29.80 7.02 0.20
N ALA A 111 -30.80 6.95 -0.67
CA ALA A 111 -31.82 5.91 -0.62
C ALA A 111 -31.22 4.51 -0.77
N PHE A 112 -30.24 4.33 -1.67
CA PHE A 112 -29.54 3.05 -1.86
C PHE A 112 -28.82 2.58 -0.58
N LEU A 113 -28.23 3.51 0.17
CA LEU A 113 -27.55 3.22 1.43
C LEU A 113 -28.48 3.20 2.66
N GLY A 114 -29.78 3.44 2.49
CA GLY A 114 -30.74 3.49 3.59
C GLY A 114 -30.70 4.78 4.41
N PHE A 115 -30.06 5.83 3.88
CA PHE A 115 -30.11 7.18 4.45
C PHE A 115 -31.38 7.93 4.00
N SER A 116 -31.64 9.07 4.65
CA SER A 116 -32.72 9.97 4.22
C SER A 116 -32.34 10.67 2.91
N GLY A 117 -33.16 10.52 1.86
CA GLY A 117 -32.96 11.08 0.52
C GLY A 117 -33.15 12.60 0.45
N THR A 118 -32.32 13.36 1.15
CA THR A 118 -32.40 14.83 1.24
C THR A 118 -31.80 15.55 0.03
N GLY A 119 -30.98 14.87 -0.77
CA GLY A 119 -30.25 15.49 -1.89
C GLY A 119 -29.12 16.43 -1.44
N GLN A 120 -28.71 16.34 -0.17
CA GLN A 120 -27.60 17.06 0.44
C GLN A 120 -26.70 16.05 1.16
N LEU A 121 -25.41 16.00 0.82
CA LEU A 121 -24.48 15.08 1.47
C LEU A 121 -24.04 15.62 2.82
N THR A 122 -24.14 14.79 3.85
CA THR A 122 -23.34 14.96 5.08
C THR A 122 -21.86 14.64 4.79
N GLU A 123 -20.97 15.00 5.71
CA GLU A 123 -19.55 14.66 5.59
C GLU A 123 -19.32 13.14 5.59
N PHE A 124 -20.03 12.42 6.46
CA PHE A 124 -19.98 10.96 6.53
C PHE A 124 -20.44 10.29 5.22
N GLU A 125 -21.58 10.73 4.68
CA GLU A 125 -22.10 10.25 3.39
C GLU A 125 -21.13 10.56 2.24
N ARG A 126 -20.54 11.76 2.23
CA ARG A 126 -19.51 12.11 1.25
C ARG A 126 -18.31 11.17 1.36
N ASN A 127 -17.82 10.90 2.57
CA ASN A 127 -16.66 10.05 2.79
C ASN A 127 -16.92 8.61 2.32
N ILE A 128 -18.11 8.04 2.56
CA ILE A 128 -18.48 6.73 2.01
C ILE A 128 -18.40 6.73 0.49
N LEU A 129 -19.01 7.72 -0.15
CA LEU A 129 -19.07 7.81 -1.61
C LEU A 129 -17.68 7.94 -2.24
N ILE A 130 -16.84 8.83 -1.68
CA ILE A 130 -15.49 9.07 -2.20
C ILE A 130 -14.56 7.88 -1.95
N THR A 131 -14.58 7.30 -0.76
CA THR A 131 -13.75 6.14 -0.42
C THR A 131 -14.13 4.91 -1.26
N ALA A 132 -15.43 4.66 -1.45
CA ALA A 132 -15.87 3.60 -2.34
C ALA A 132 -15.42 3.84 -3.78
N HIS A 133 -15.48 5.08 -4.27
CA HIS A 133 -15.01 5.41 -5.62
C HIS A 133 -13.51 5.21 -5.78
N GLN A 134 -12.71 5.64 -4.80
CA GLN A 134 -11.27 5.41 -4.79
C GLN A 134 -10.95 3.91 -4.79
N ARG A 135 -11.64 3.12 -3.96
CA ARG A 135 -11.53 1.65 -3.98
C ARG A 135 -11.97 1.04 -5.30
N ALA A 136 -12.95 1.60 -5.99
CA ALA A 136 -13.39 1.11 -7.29
C ALA A 136 -12.34 1.37 -8.40
N ILE A 137 -11.60 2.47 -8.32
CA ILE A 137 -10.55 2.83 -9.30
C ILE A 137 -9.24 2.10 -9.00
N ILE A 138 -8.83 2.06 -7.73
CA ILE A 138 -7.51 1.58 -7.27
C ILE A 138 -7.58 0.11 -6.84
N GLY A 139 -8.78 -0.42 -6.63
CA GLY A 139 -8.99 -1.76 -6.10
C GLY A 139 -8.44 -2.84 -7.01
N GLY A 140 -7.53 -3.65 -6.46
CA GLY A 140 -6.99 -4.83 -7.11
C GLY A 140 -8.02 -5.97 -7.29
N PRO A 141 -7.58 -7.20 -7.58
CA PRO A 141 -8.46 -8.33 -7.85
C PRO A 141 -9.47 -8.62 -6.73
N GLN A 142 -9.19 -8.21 -5.50
CA GLN A 142 -10.13 -8.33 -4.37
C GLN A 142 -11.38 -7.46 -4.53
N VAL A 143 -11.24 -6.21 -4.97
CA VAL A 143 -12.40 -5.33 -5.24
C VAL A 143 -13.13 -5.82 -6.48
N ALA A 144 -12.42 -6.22 -7.53
CA ALA A 144 -13.03 -6.82 -8.72
C ALA A 144 -13.86 -8.07 -8.36
N GLN A 145 -13.34 -8.93 -7.49
CA GLN A 145 -14.04 -10.11 -7.01
C GLN A 145 -15.25 -9.76 -6.14
N ALA A 146 -15.09 -8.84 -5.20
CA ALA A 146 -16.17 -8.40 -4.32
C ALA A 146 -17.31 -7.74 -5.13
N VAL A 147 -16.97 -6.96 -6.16
CA VAL A 147 -17.93 -6.35 -7.09
C VAL A 147 -18.60 -7.41 -7.97
N SER A 148 -17.87 -8.43 -8.42
CA SER A 148 -18.42 -9.51 -9.24
C SER A 148 -19.33 -10.45 -8.47
N SER A 149 -19.11 -10.65 -7.16
CA SER A 149 -19.91 -11.54 -6.33
C SER A 149 -21.08 -10.84 -5.64
N HIS A 150 -21.04 -9.51 -5.50
CA HIS A 150 -22.12 -8.77 -4.85
C HIS A 150 -23.36 -8.67 -5.76
N PRO A 151 -24.59 -8.96 -5.25
CA PRO A 151 -25.82 -8.86 -6.04
C PRO A 151 -26.14 -7.47 -6.63
N GLN A 152 -25.42 -6.44 -6.19
CA GLN A 152 -25.59 -5.04 -6.58
C GLN A 152 -24.46 -4.57 -7.51
N GLY A 153 -23.61 -5.49 -7.98
CA GLY A 153 -22.44 -5.19 -8.80
C GLY A 153 -21.53 -4.15 -8.13
N MET A 154 -21.09 -3.17 -8.92
CA MET A 154 -20.19 -2.11 -8.45
C MET A 154 -20.77 -1.29 -7.30
N ARG A 155 -22.09 -1.12 -7.24
CA ARG A 155 -22.75 -0.41 -6.12
C ARG A 155 -22.67 -1.16 -4.80
N GLY A 156 -22.43 -2.47 -4.82
CA GLY A 156 -22.16 -3.26 -3.62
C GLY A 156 -20.98 -2.72 -2.80
N LEU A 157 -19.99 -2.10 -3.47
CA LEU A 157 -18.85 -1.48 -2.80
C LEU A 157 -19.25 -0.32 -1.86
N LEU A 158 -20.31 0.42 -2.21
CA LEU A 158 -20.82 1.49 -1.34
C LEU A 158 -21.46 0.93 -0.06
N LEU A 159 -22.11 -0.23 -0.13
CA LEU A 159 -22.67 -0.91 1.05
C LEU A 159 -21.54 -1.44 1.93
N MET A 160 -20.52 -2.07 1.34
CA MET A 160 -19.34 -2.56 2.06
C MET A 160 -18.60 -1.43 2.80
N VAL A 161 -18.34 -0.31 2.13
CA VAL A 161 -17.67 0.86 2.74
C VAL A 161 -18.55 1.51 3.82
N ARG A 162 -19.86 1.62 3.60
CA ARG A 162 -20.80 2.12 4.62
C ARG A 162 -20.76 1.26 5.88
N ASP A 163 -20.80 -0.06 5.73
CA ASP A 163 -20.86 -0.98 6.85
C ASP A 163 -19.54 -0.95 7.64
N GLU A 164 -18.39 -0.94 6.95
CA GLU A 164 -17.07 -0.74 7.56
C GLU A 164 -16.98 0.60 8.33
N MET A 165 -17.36 1.72 7.71
CA MET A 165 -17.28 3.04 8.33
C MET A 165 -18.30 3.25 9.46
N SER A 166 -19.38 2.48 9.50
CA SER A 166 -20.38 2.52 10.58
C SER A 166 -20.06 1.57 11.72
N GLY A 167 -18.89 0.94 11.72
CA GLY A 167 -18.46 -0.02 12.75
C GLY A 167 -19.30 -1.30 12.74
N ARG A 168 -20.07 -1.54 11.67
CA ARG A 168 -20.81 -2.77 11.46
C ARG A 168 -19.86 -3.75 10.80
N SER A 169 -19.26 -4.65 11.58
CA SER A 169 -18.53 -5.79 11.02
C SER A 169 -19.44 -6.48 9.99
N PRO A 170 -18.94 -6.76 8.77
CA PRO A 170 -19.77 -7.34 7.73
C PRO A 170 -20.29 -8.68 8.24
N VAL A 171 -21.61 -8.75 8.45
CA VAL A 171 -22.30 -10.02 8.36
C VAL A 171 -22.19 -10.41 6.88
N GLN A 172 -21.42 -11.47 6.62
CA GLN A 172 -21.36 -12.22 5.35
C GLN A 172 -20.54 -11.60 4.21
N SER A 173 -19.25 -11.95 4.18
CA SER A 173 -18.76 -12.66 2.99
C SER A 173 -18.51 -14.10 3.43
N ALA A 174 -19.54 -14.94 3.37
CA ALA A 174 -19.35 -16.38 3.41
C ALA A 174 -18.46 -16.79 2.22
N GLY A 175 -17.15 -16.88 2.47
CA GLY A 175 -16.16 -17.70 1.76
C GLY A 175 -16.25 -17.79 0.24
N ASN A 176 -15.39 -17.04 -0.44
CA ASN A 176 -15.14 -17.14 -1.88
C ASN A 176 -14.27 -18.38 -2.25
N TYR A 177 -14.57 -19.52 -1.63
CA TYR A 177 -13.88 -20.80 -1.81
C TYR A 177 -14.85 -22.00 -1.79
N GLY A 178 -16.15 -21.76 -2.05
CA GLY A 178 -17.14 -22.82 -2.26
C GLY A 178 -17.60 -23.55 -1.00
N LEU A 179 -17.43 -22.95 0.17
CA LEU A 179 -17.81 -23.52 1.47
C LEU A 179 -19.12 -22.93 2.00
N PRO A 180 -19.93 -23.68 2.78
CA PRO A 180 -21.09 -23.14 3.47
C PRO A 180 -20.70 -21.99 4.42
N ALA A 181 -21.61 -21.04 4.61
CA ALA A 181 -21.34 -19.81 5.37
C ALA A 181 -20.75 -20.03 6.77
N ALA A 182 -21.27 -21.01 7.53
CA ALA A 182 -20.76 -21.32 8.86
C ALA A 182 -19.29 -21.80 8.82
N VAL A 183 -18.96 -22.66 7.85
CA VAL A 183 -17.61 -23.20 7.64
C VAL A 183 -16.68 -22.10 7.14
N ALA A 184 -17.16 -21.27 6.21
CA ALA A 184 -16.38 -20.18 5.66
C ALA A 184 -15.98 -19.13 6.70
N ASN A 185 -16.90 -18.76 7.58
CA ASN A 185 -16.63 -17.84 8.69
C ASN A 185 -15.55 -18.37 9.62
N ALA A 186 -15.55 -19.69 9.87
CA ALA A 186 -14.52 -20.33 10.68
C ALA A 186 -13.15 -20.35 10.00
N VAL A 187 -13.10 -20.57 8.68
CA VAL A 187 -11.86 -20.42 7.92
C VAL A 187 -11.32 -19.00 8.03
N ASP A 188 -12.17 -17.98 7.90
CA ASP A 188 -11.78 -16.58 8.02
C ASP A 188 -11.31 -16.23 9.46
N GLU A 189 -11.96 -16.77 10.49
CA GLU A 189 -11.56 -16.65 11.90
C GLU A 189 -10.14 -17.23 12.13
N ILE A 190 -9.86 -18.39 11.54
CA ILE A 190 -8.55 -19.04 11.63
C ILE A 190 -7.50 -18.26 10.83
N ALA A 191 -7.83 -17.79 9.62
CA ALA A 191 -6.95 -16.99 8.78
C ALA A 191 -6.59 -15.65 9.43
N ALA A 192 -7.51 -15.03 10.20
CA ALA A 192 -7.24 -13.78 10.90
C ALA A 192 -6.11 -13.88 11.94
N SER A 193 -5.77 -15.09 12.38
CA SER A 193 -4.76 -15.37 13.40
C SER A 193 -3.71 -16.41 12.95
N SER A 194 -3.56 -16.62 11.64
CA SER A 194 -2.53 -17.49 11.06
C SER A 194 -1.90 -16.87 9.80
N ASP A 195 -0.68 -17.30 9.46
CA ASP A 195 0.10 -16.73 8.35
C ASP A 195 -0.45 -17.00 6.93
N PRO A 196 -1.20 -18.09 6.64
CA PRO A 196 -1.85 -18.27 5.35
C PRO A 196 -3.22 -17.57 5.30
N SER A 197 -3.52 -16.90 4.19
CA SER A 197 -4.86 -16.35 3.91
C SER A 197 -5.94 -17.44 3.83
N SER A 198 -7.22 -17.08 3.99
CA SER A 198 -8.36 -18.01 3.95
C SER A 198 -8.35 -18.92 2.70
N SER A 199 -8.02 -18.38 1.52
CA SER A 199 -7.93 -19.16 0.28
C SER A 199 -6.74 -20.12 0.26
N GLN A 200 -5.59 -19.72 0.81
CA GLN A 200 -4.41 -20.57 0.96
C GLN A 200 -4.65 -21.69 1.97
N LEU A 201 -5.36 -21.40 3.06
CA LEU A 201 -5.76 -22.40 4.05
C LEU A 201 -6.65 -23.47 3.41
N VAL A 202 -7.70 -23.06 2.69
CA VAL A 202 -8.64 -24.00 2.03
C VAL A 202 -7.97 -24.89 1.00
N GLN A 203 -6.93 -24.39 0.31
CA GLN A 203 -6.15 -25.18 -0.65
C GLN A 203 -5.13 -26.13 0.02
N ARG A 204 -4.87 -25.98 1.32
CA ARG A 204 -3.86 -26.80 1.99
C ARG A 204 -4.42 -28.17 2.36
N ALA A 205 -3.71 -29.21 1.92
CA ALA A 205 -4.04 -30.58 2.25
C ALA A 205 -4.16 -30.78 3.77
N GLY A 206 -5.21 -31.47 4.20
CA GLY A 206 -5.49 -31.75 5.60
C GLY A 206 -6.15 -30.62 6.39
N PHE A 207 -6.22 -29.39 5.85
CA PHE A 207 -6.89 -28.28 6.55
C PHE A 207 -8.40 -28.46 6.63
N ILE A 208 -9.02 -28.91 5.54
CA ILE A 208 -10.45 -29.26 5.48
C ILE A 208 -10.60 -30.70 5.06
N GLN A 209 -11.39 -31.46 5.82
CA GLN A 209 -11.80 -32.82 5.48
C GLN A 209 -13.32 -32.85 5.31
N LEU A 210 -13.78 -33.62 4.32
CA LEU A 210 -15.19 -33.76 3.97
C LEU A 210 -15.65 -35.17 4.32
N ALA A 211 -16.79 -35.29 4.99
CA ALA A 211 -17.41 -36.57 5.33
C ALA A 211 -18.92 -36.42 5.50
N ASP A 212 -19.67 -37.51 5.54
CA ASP A 212 -21.05 -37.51 6.05
C ASP A 212 -20.98 -38.11 7.46
N LEU A 213 -20.90 -37.25 8.49
CA LEU A 213 -20.60 -37.65 9.86
C LEU A 213 -21.83 -38.11 10.62
N ASN A 214 -23.02 -37.68 10.20
CA ASN A 214 -24.29 -38.02 10.86
C ASN A 214 -25.19 -38.94 10.02
N GLY A 215 -24.78 -39.31 8.81
CA GLY A 215 -25.49 -40.22 7.91
C GLY A 215 -26.72 -39.61 7.24
N ASP A 216 -26.80 -38.29 7.12
CA ASP A 216 -27.94 -37.59 6.52
C ASP A 216 -27.79 -37.40 4.99
N GLY A 217 -26.68 -37.84 4.42
CA GLY A 217 -26.38 -37.73 2.99
C GLY A 217 -25.88 -36.37 2.55
N ARG A 218 -25.62 -35.42 3.46
CA ARG A 218 -25.01 -34.11 3.19
C ARG A 218 -23.54 -34.13 3.59
N THR A 219 -22.77 -33.23 2.98
CA THR A 219 -21.36 -33.08 3.30
C THR A 219 -21.20 -32.26 4.57
N ASP A 220 -20.50 -32.83 5.55
CA ASP A 220 -19.97 -32.24 6.76
C ASP A 220 -18.49 -31.90 6.62
N TYR A 221 -18.01 -31.00 7.48
CA TYR A 221 -16.67 -30.43 7.37
C TYR A 221 -15.93 -30.56 8.69
N ILE A 222 -14.67 -31.00 8.61
CA ILE A 222 -13.73 -30.98 9.72
C ILE A 222 -12.62 -30.00 9.34
N ILE A 223 -12.41 -28.98 10.17
CA ILE A 223 -11.29 -28.04 10.04
C ILE A 223 -10.22 -28.40 11.06
N ASP A 224 -9.05 -28.82 10.59
CA ASP A 224 -7.90 -29.17 11.43
C ASP A 224 -6.88 -28.02 11.40
N THR A 225 -6.71 -27.35 12.54
CA THR A 225 -5.77 -26.22 12.65
C THR A 225 -4.31 -26.66 12.80
N SER A 226 -4.01 -27.96 12.96
CA SER A 226 -2.64 -28.45 13.12
C SER A 226 -1.75 -28.16 11.91
N VAL A 227 -2.35 -28.09 10.73
CA VAL A 227 -1.61 -27.74 9.53
C VAL A 227 -1.32 -26.24 9.44
N THR A 228 -1.94 -25.38 10.25
CA THR A 228 -1.80 -23.90 10.20
C THR A 228 -0.46 -23.37 10.62
N GLY A 229 0.27 -24.09 11.46
CA GLY A 229 1.49 -23.57 12.10
C GLY A 229 1.22 -22.46 13.12
N SER A 230 -0.05 -22.17 13.44
CA SER A 230 -0.40 -21.12 14.40
C SER A 230 -0.30 -21.63 15.83
N ALA A 231 0.57 -21.00 16.62
CA ALA A 231 0.67 -21.22 18.07
C ALA A 231 -0.56 -20.71 18.85
N PHE A 232 -1.47 -19.97 18.20
CA PHE A 232 -2.71 -19.52 18.81
C PHE A 232 -3.75 -20.65 18.87
N TRP A 233 -3.86 -21.43 17.78
CA TRP A 233 -4.82 -22.53 17.69
C TRP A 233 -4.29 -23.86 18.19
N CYS A 234 -2.97 -23.95 18.39
CA CYS A 234 -2.26 -25.16 18.79
C CYS A 234 -1.45 -24.95 20.06
N SER A 235 -1.57 -25.90 20.98
CA SER A 235 -0.69 -26.06 22.14
C SER A 235 0.38 -27.12 21.88
N ALA A 236 1.25 -27.37 22.86
CA ALA A 236 2.22 -28.46 22.81
C ALA A 236 1.57 -29.86 22.78
N GLN A 237 0.28 -30.00 23.14
CA GLN A 237 -0.39 -31.29 23.34
C GLN A 237 -1.58 -31.54 22.41
N ALA A 238 -2.14 -30.49 21.80
CA ALA A 238 -3.26 -30.61 20.87
C ALA A 238 -3.46 -29.33 20.04
N CYS A 239 -4.14 -29.45 18.91
CA CYS A 239 -4.64 -28.34 18.11
C CYS A 239 -6.16 -28.28 18.12
N THR A 240 -6.69 -27.09 17.89
CA THR A 240 -8.13 -26.87 17.76
C THR A 240 -8.66 -27.56 16.50
N VAL A 241 -9.74 -28.31 16.65
CA VAL A 241 -10.44 -28.96 15.55
C VAL A 241 -11.89 -28.50 15.58
N GLN A 242 -12.40 -27.99 14.47
CA GLN A 242 -13.77 -27.49 14.37
C GLN A 242 -14.56 -28.39 13.42
N VAL A 243 -15.61 -29.04 13.92
CA VAL A 243 -16.46 -29.98 13.18
C VAL A 243 -17.82 -29.35 12.92
N PHE A 244 -18.21 -29.24 11.65
CA PHE A 244 -19.47 -28.68 11.20
C PHE A 244 -20.36 -29.80 10.67
N VAL A 245 -21.45 -30.08 11.39
CA VAL A 245 -22.42 -31.11 11.04
C VAL A 245 -23.69 -30.49 10.50
N SER A 246 -24.21 -31.03 9.41
CA SER A 246 -25.45 -30.62 8.78
C SER A 246 -26.67 -30.89 9.67
N THR A 247 -27.59 -29.94 9.64
CA THR A 247 -28.95 -30.06 10.17
C THR A 247 -29.93 -29.47 9.15
N PRO A 248 -31.25 -29.70 9.30
CA PRO A 248 -32.24 -29.04 8.43
C PRO A 248 -32.15 -27.51 8.42
N GLU A 249 -31.65 -26.90 9.49
CA GLU A 249 -31.53 -25.45 9.68
C GLU A 249 -30.16 -24.89 9.23
N GLY A 250 -29.16 -25.73 8.94
CA GLY A 250 -27.83 -25.26 8.54
C GLY A 250 -26.71 -26.21 8.94
N TYR A 251 -25.63 -25.65 9.49
CA TYR A 251 -24.51 -26.39 10.06
C TYR A 251 -24.33 -26.00 11.52
N VAL A 252 -24.08 -26.99 12.38
CA VAL A 252 -23.77 -26.81 13.80
C VAL A 252 -22.28 -27.07 14.01
N ARG A 253 -21.58 -26.12 14.65
CA ARG A 253 -20.16 -26.18 14.98
C ARG A 253 -19.95 -26.91 16.30
N ASN A 254 -19.01 -27.85 16.33
CA ASN A 254 -18.54 -28.59 17.49
C ASN A 254 -17.01 -28.46 17.56
N ASP A 255 -16.47 -27.98 18.68
CA ASP A 255 -15.04 -27.71 18.82
C ASP A 255 -14.34 -28.75 19.72
N PHE A 256 -13.18 -29.22 19.28
CA PHE A 256 -12.36 -30.25 19.95
C PHE A 256 -10.88 -29.83 20.00
N GLN A 257 -10.08 -30.62 20.73
CA GLN A 257 -8.63 -30.48 20.79
C GLN A 257 -7.97 -31.84 20.50
N ALA A 258 -7.26 -31.97 19.39
CA ALA A 258 -6.62 -33.21 18.97
C ALA A 258 -5.50 -32.96 17.93
N PHE A 259 -4.83 -34.03 17.51
CA PHE A 259 -3.89 -34.03 16.37
C PHE A 259 -4.26 -35.13 15.39
N ASN A 260 -3.96 -34.92 14.10
CA ASN A 260 -4.13 -35.91 13.04
C ASN A 260 -5.54 -36.50 13.01
N VAL A 261 -6.56 -35.64 13.15
CA VAL A 261 -7.94 -36.10 13.20
C VAL A 261 -8.37 -36.68 11.86
N THR A 262 -9.24 -37.68 11.91
CA THR A 262 -9.90 -38.26 10.74
C THR A 262 -11.40 -38.32 10.99
N PRO A 263 -12.25 -38.41 9.94
CA PRO A 263 -13.70 -38.48 10.13
C PRO A 263 -14.14 -39.63 11.04
N ALA A 264 -13.41 -40.76 11.03
CA ALA A 264 -13.69 -41.92 11.86
C ALA A 264 -13.54 -41.68 13.38
N MET A 265 -12.91 -40.58 13.79
CA MET A 265 -12.73 -40.22 15.18
C MET A 265 -13.94 -39.49 15.78
N PHE A 266 -14.96 -39.17 14.97
CA PHE A 266 -16.13 -38.43 15.40
C PHE A 266 -17.40 -39.28 15.25
N ALA A 267 -18.16 -39.38 16.34
CA ALA A 267 -19.50 -39.94 16.33
C ALA A 267 -20.52 -38.80 16.47
N CYS A 268 -21.29 -38.53 15.41
CA CYS A 268 -22.20 -37.39 15.37
C CYS A 268 -23.67 -37.83 15.28
N THR A 269 -24.56 -37.14 15.99
CA THR A 269 -26.01 -37.40 15.96
C THR A 269 -26.77 -36.08 16.04
N ARG A 270 -27.62 -35.80 15.03
CA ARG A 270 -28.52 -34.62 14.98
C ARG A 270 -27.83 -33.26 15.20
N GLY A 271 -26.55 -33.13 14.82
CA GLY A 271 -25.77 -31.90 14.91
C GLY A 271 -24.74 -31.85 16.05
N THR A 272 -24.80 -32.78 17.00
CA THR A 272 -23.82 -32.88 18.10
C THR A 272 -22.82 -34.00 17.80
N CYS A 273 -21.53 -33.74 18.02
CA CYS A 273 -20.47 -34.74 17.87
C CYS A 273 -19.79 -35.03 19.21
N GLU A 274 -19.35 -36.28 19.36
CA GLU A 274 -18.39 -36.70 20.37
C GLU A 274 -17.15 -37.28 19.70
N MET A 275 -15.97 -37.02 20.26
CA MET A 275 -14.73 -37.61 19.77
C MET A 275 -14.56 -38.99 20.44
N THR A 276 -14.48 -40.05 19.65
CA THR A 276 -14.29 -41.40 20.17
C THR A 276 -12.79 -41.68 20.33
N ASP A 277 -12.34 -41.92 21.56
CA ASP A 277 -10.98 -42.37 21.89
C ASP A 277 -10.77 -43.82 21.40
N THR A 278 -10.62 -44.00 20.10
CA THR A 278 -10.15 -45.27 19.53
C THR A 278 -9.00 -44.99 18.58
N GLN A 279 -7.81 -45.28 19.10
CA GLN A 279 -6.54 -45.65 18.44
C GLN A 279 -6.51 -45.54 16.90
N ALA A 280 -5.45 -44.86 16.43
CA ALA A 280 -4.97 -44.75 15.05
C ALA A 280 -5.46 -45.87 14.10
N PRO A 281 -5.87 -45.55 12.86
CA PRO A 281 -6.35 -46.55 11.92
C PRO A 281 -5.28 -47.63 11.70
N VAL A 282 -5.65 -48.85 12.07
CA VAL A 282 -4.92 -50.06 11.71
C VAL A 282 -4.92 -50.12 10.19
N MET A 283 -3.73 -49.97 9.61
CA MET A 283 -3.46 -50.29 8.21
C MET A 283 -3.96 -51.71 7.95
N VAL A 284 -4.92 -51.87 7.03
CA VAL A 284 -5.24 -53.18 6.47
C VAL A 284 -4.00 -53.62 5.67
N ALA A 285 -3.19 -54.47 6.30
CA ALA A 285 -1.97 -55.01 5.73
C ALA A 285 -2.29 -55.93 4.55
N ALA A 286 -1.70 -55.61 3.39
CA ALA A 286 -1.37 -56.61 2.38
C ALA A 286 -0.32 -57.59 2.98
N PRO A 287 -0.34 -58.88 2.59
CA PRO A 287 0.32 -59.93 3.35
C PRO A 287 1.85 -59.83 3.20
N GLN A 288 2.53 -59.59 4.32
CA GLN A 288 3.97 -59.81 4.42
C GLN A 288 4.28 -60.79 5.56
N THR A 289 5.15 -61.72 5.19
CA THR A 289 5.58 -62.92 5.89
C THR A 289 6.34 -62.66 7.19
N ASP A 290 6.17 -63.57 8.13
CA ASP A 290 6.77 -63.66 9.46
C ASP A 290 8.26 -63.29 9.56
N ALA A 291 8.61 -62.47 10.56
CA ALA A 291 9.85 -62.62 11.32
C ALA A 291 9.79 -61.88 12.68
N ALA A 292 9.71 -62.69 13.73
CA ALA A 292 10.03 -62.51 15.15
C ALA A 292 10.59 -61.16 15.68
N GLN A 293 9.94 -60.68 16.76
CA GLN A 293 10.58 -59.85 17.80
C GLN A 293 11.59 -60.67 18.63
N PRO A 294 12.49 -59.99 19.35
CA PRO A 294 12.42 -60.10 20.81
C PRO A 294 12.48 -58.76 21.55
N SER A 295 11.84 -58.79 22.71
CA SER A 295 11.60 -57.70 23.65
C SER A 295 12.83 -57.28 24.47
N ALA A 296 12.84 -55.98 24.80
CA ALA A 296 13.17 -55.32 26.06
C ALA A 296 14.38 -55.78 26.90
N THR A 297 15.25 -54.82 27.26
CA THR A 297 15.51 -54.47 28.66
C THR A 297 16.28 -53.15 28.83
N THR A 298 15.81 -52.41 29.83
CA THR A 298 16.33 -51.29 30.63
C THR A 298 17.84 -51.04 30.70
N GLU A 299 18.28 -49.78 30.52
CA GLU A 299 19.46 -49.20 31.19
C GLU A 299 19.38 -47.65 31.16
N VAL A 300 19.02 -47.00 32.28
CA VAL A 300 19.88 -46.22 33.19
C VAL A 300 20.70 -45.10 32.52
N ALA A 301 20.34 -43.87 32.86
CA ALA A 301 21.04 -42.64 32.50
C ALA A 301 22.29 -42.41 33.37
N LEU A 302 23.42 -42.05 32.73
CA LEU A 302 24.54 -41.32 33.33
C LEU A 302 25.21 -40.38 32.31
N SER A 303 25.20 -39.08 32.67
CA SER A 303 26.21 -38.01 32.42
C SER A 303 27.05 -37.96 31.13
N VAL A 304 26.96 -36.83 30.42
CA VAL A 304 27.99 -36.36 29.46
C VAL A 304 28.54 -35.00 29.95
N PRO A 305 29.86 -34.85 30.17
CA PRO A 305 30.52 -33.56 30.32
C PRO A 305 30.85 -32.93 28.96
N SER A 306 30.86 -31.61 28.96
CA SER A 306 31.19 -30.67 27.88
C SER A 306 32.54 -30.93 27.18
N ALA A 307 32.58 -30.80 25.85
CA ALA A 307 33.80 -30.46 25.12
C ALA A 307 33.48 -29.64 23.84
N GLN A 308 34.19 -28.52 23.72
CA GLN A 308 34.18 -27.51 22.66
C GLN A 308 35.09 -27.91 21.45
N PRO A 309 35.16 -27.12 20.36
CA PRO A 309 35.30 -27.60 18.99
C PRO A 309 36.75 -27.78 18.53
N ALA A 310 36.98 -28.66 17.56
CA ALA A 310 38.26 -28.79 16.87
C ALA A 310 38.10 -28.75 15.33
N ALA A 311 39.06 -28.03 14.75
CA ALA A 311 39.23 -27.58 13.38
C ALA A 311 39.10 -28.59 12.22
N ARG A 312 38.78 -27.95 11.07
CA ARG A 312 38.97 -28.28 9.64
C ARG A 312 39.99 -29.38 9.29
N ASN A 313 39.60 -30.18 8.29
CA ASN A 313 40.51 -30.71 7.27
C ASN A 313 39.92 -30.45 5.86
N PRO A 314 40.74 -30.11 4.85
CA PRO A 314 40.31 -29.87 3.47
C PRO A 314 40.31 -31.16 2.64
N ASP A 315 39.56 -31.13 1.54
CA ASP A 315 39.50 -32.07 0.41
C ASP A 315 38.90 -33.46 0.64
N ALA A 316 37.58 -33.55 0.40
CA ALA A 316 36.96 -34.73 -0.19
C ALA A 316 35.73 -34.33 -1.03
N GLY A 317 35.86 -34.51 -2.35
CA GLY A 317 34.79 -34.92 -3.26
C GLY A 317 33.49 -34.12 -3.28
N SER A 318 33.32 -33.34 -4.34
CA SER A 318 32.01 -32.89 -4.85
C SER A 318 31.03 -34.05 -4.98
N ALA A 319 30.14 -34.17 -4.00
CA ALA A 319 28.91 -34.95 -4.10
C ALA A 319 27.78 -33.98 -4.49
N GLU A 320 27.09 -34.31 -5.59
CA GLU A 320 25.87 -33.63 -6.00
C GLU A 320 24.88 -33.58 -4.84
N ALA A 321 24.52 -32.36 -4.43
CA ALA A 321 23.50 -32.14 -3.42
C ALA A 321 22.17 -32.67 -3.95
N SER A 322 21.64 -33.71 -3.30
CA SER A 322 20.22 -34.04 -3.42
C SER A 322 19.39 -32.82 -3.04
N PRO A 323 18.18 -32.61 -3.61
CA PRO A 323 17.32 -31.50 -3.22
C PRO A 323 16.99 -31.65 -1.74
N ALA A 324 17.65 -30.84 -0.91
CA ALA A 324 17.34 -30.77 0.51
C ALA A 324 15.93 -30.17 0.63
N ILE A 325 15.07 -30.84 1.40
CA ILE A 325 13.83 -30.25 1.87
C ILE A 325 14.21 -28.95 2.60
N PRO A 326 13.62 -27.79 2.26
CA PRO A 326 13.94 -26.54 2.91
C PRO A 326 13.80 -26.69 4.44
N SER A 327 14.83 -26.32 5.18
CA SER A 327 14.70 -26.18 6.63
C SER A 327 13.86 -24.93 6.91
N PHE A 328 12.58 -25.12 7.21
CA PHE A 328 11.65 -24.03 7.53
C PHE A 328 11.90 -23.40 8.91
N PHE A 329 12.80 -23.99 9.72
CA PHE A 329 13.16 -23.53 11.06
C PHE A 329 14.67 -23.27 11.21
N GLY A 330 15.34 -22.85 10.13
CA GLY A 330 16.70 -22.36 10.19
C GLY A 330 16.74 -21.03 10.93
N GLY A 331 17.51 -20.95 12.04
CA GLY A 331 17.64 -19.79 12.93
C GLY A 331 18.32 -18.54 12.32
N GLY A 332 18.09 -18.25 11.04
CA GLY A 332 18.26 -16.90 10.52
C GLY A 332 17.14 -16.01 11.04
N GLN A 333 17.44 -14.73 11.29
CA GLN A 333 16.38 -13.78 11.59
C GLN A 333 15.50 -13.67 10.33
N ALA A 334 14.29 -14.23 10.39
CA ALA A 334 13.30 -14.01 9.34
C ALA A 334 13.08 -12.50 9.21
N GLU A 335 13.36 -11.94 8.03
CA GLU A 335 13.13 -10.52 7.77
C GLU A 335 11.65 -10.20 8.02
N ARG A 336 11.39 -9.11 8.76
CA ARG A 336 10.01 -8.69 9.06
C ARG A 336 9.32 -8.27 7.77
N SER A 337 8.23 -8.94 7.40
CA SER A 337 7.42 -8.58 6.21
C SER A 337 6.83 -7.17 6.35
N LEU A 338 7.10 -6.34 5.34
CA LEU A 338 6.55 -4.99 5.23
C LEU A 338 5.08 -5.01 4.86
N ALA A 339 4.66 -5.93 3.98
CA ALA A 339 3.25 -6.11 3.63
C ALA A 339 2.42 -6.47 4.86
N SER A 340 2.90 -7.39 5.70
CA SER A 340 2.24 -7.75 6.98
C SER A 340 2.14 -6.55 7.92
N HIS A 341 3.20 -5.75 8.03
CA HIS A 341 3.18 -4.51 8.79
C HIS A 341 2.11 -3.53 8.30
N CYS A 342 2.09 -3.24 7.00
CA CYS A 342 1.11 -2.30 6.45
C CYS A 342 -0.33 -2.80 6.51
N ASN A 343 -0.56 -4.11 6.43
CA ASN A 343 -1.88 -4.68 6.69
C ASN A 343 -2.32 -4.42 8.14
N ARG A 344 -1.42 -4.62 9.12
CA ARG A 344 -1.69 -4.33 10.53
C ARG A 344 -1.97 -2.84 10.75
N VAL A 345 -1.15 -1.96 10.18
CA VAL A 345 -1.33 -0.50 10.27
C VAL A 345 -2.68 -0.09 9.69
N SER A 346 -3.08 -0.64 8.54
CA SER A 346 -4.39 -0.36 7.95
C SER A 346 -5.55 -0.79 8.86
N LEU A 347 -5.45 -1.97 9.51
CA LEU A 347 -6.47 -2.42 10.47
C LEU A 347 -6.57 -1.48 11.67
N LEU A 348 -5.43 -1.05 12.22
CA LEU A 348 -5.39 -0.10 13.33
C LEU A 348 -5.94 1.28 12.92
N THR A 349 -5.62 1.74 11.72
CA THR A 349 -6.16 2.99 11.15
C THR A 349 -7.67 2.93 11.09
N SER A 350 -8.24 1.84 10.56
CA SER A 350 -9.69 1.64 10.52
C SER A 350 -10.31 1.54 11.92
N ALA A 351 -9.66 0.82 12.85
CA ALA A 351 -10.13 0.70 14.23
C ALA A 351 -10.13 2.05 14.98
N ASN A 352 -9.23 2.96 14.62
CA ASN A 352 -9.13 4.32 15.17
C ASN A 352 -10.11 5.32 14.52
N GLY A 353 -10.97 4.86 13.61
CA GLY A 353 -11.96 5.71 12.94
C GLY A 353 -11.43 6.45 11.71
N GLY A 354 -10.28 6.04 11.18
CA GLY A 354 -9.65 6.60 9.98
C GLY A 354 -8.23 7.10 10.21
N PHE A 355 -7.68 7.77 9.20
CA PHE A 355 -6.33 8.34 9.27
C PHE A 355 -6.22 9.39 10.36
N THR A 356 -5.10 9.34 11.07
CA THR A 356 -4.76 10.33 12.09
C THR A 356 -4.59 11.70 11.44
N THR A 357 -5.05 12.75 12.14
CA THR A 357 -4.90 14.15 11.73
C THR A 357 -3.97 14.86 12.71
N GLN A 358 -3.51 16.07 12.37
CA GLN A 358 -2.68 16.84 13.31
C GLN A 358 -3.42 17.14 14.63
N ALA A 359 -4.74 17.27 14.58
CA ALA A 359 -5.57 17.51 15.75
C ALA A 359 -5.81 16.25 16.62
N THR A 360 -5.73 15.06 16.01
CA THR A 360 -5.99 13.78 16.68
C THR A 360 -4.72 12.97 16.97
N MET A 361 -3.55 13.48 16.57
CA MET A 361 -2.27 12.81 16.77
C MET A 361 -1.91 12.72 18.25
N THR A 362 -1.98 11.50 18.78
CA THR A 362 -1.53 11.12 20.14
C THR A 362 -0.27 10.26 20.12
N ASP A 363 -0.07 9.49 19.04
CA ASP A 363 1.09 8.64 18.80
C ASP A 363 1.77 9.03 17.46
N PRO A 364 2.89 9.78 17.51
CA PRO A 364 3.65 10.13 16.31
C PRO A 364 4.15 8.93 15.50
N LEU A 365 4.47 7.82 16.18
CA LEU A 365 4.95 6.61 15.51
C LEU A 365 3.83 5.96 14.70
N MET A 366 2.60 5.96 15.22
CA MET A 366 1.43 5.51 14.46
C MET A 366 1.25 6.37 13.20
N VAL A 367 1.33 7.70 13.30
CA VAL A 367 1.24 8.61 12.13
C VAL A 367 2.30 8.28 11.08
N VAL A 368 3.55 8.14 11.49
CA VAL A 368 4.66 7.80 10.58
C VAL A 368 4.40 6.49 9.84
N ASN A 369 3.86 5.48 10.54
CA ASN A 369 3.48 4.20 9.95
C ASN A 369 2.27 4.30 9.00
N GLU A 370 1.19 5.00 9.40
CA GLU A 370 0.01 5.24 8.57
C GLU A 370 0.39 5.93 7.25
N GLN A 371 1.16 7.01 7.36
CA GLN A 371 1.53 7.82 6.20
C GLN A 371 2.50 7.11 5.27
N PHE A 372 3.37 6.26 5.81
CA PHE A 372 4.22 5.40 4.99
C PHE A 372 3.42 4.33 4.25
N CYS A 373 2.51 3.63 4.91
CA CYS A 373 1.70 2.60 4.26
C CYS A 373 0.75 3.18 3.21
N LEU A 374 0.28 4.41 3.42
CA LEU A 374 -0.39 5.19 2.38
C LEU A 374 0.55 5.48 1.21
N ALA A 375 1.77 5.98 1.46
CA ALA A 375 2.75 6.26 0.40
C ALA A 375 3.14 5.01 -0.40
N ARG A 376 3.35 3.86 0.28
CA ARG A 376 3.57 2.56 -0.36
C ARG A 376 2.43 2.19 -1.32
N THR A 377 1.18 2.47 -0.94
CA THR A 377 0.01 2.20 -1.80
C THR A 377 0.03 3.05 -3.07
N TYR A 378 0.38 4.34 -2.96
CA TYR A 378 0.57 5.22 -4.11
C TYR A 378 1.74 4.78 -5.00
N ALA A 379 2.86 4.38 -4.42
CA ALA A 379 4.02 3.88 -5.16
C ALA A 379 3.67 2.62 -5.98
N ILE A 380 2.90 1.69 -5.39
CA ILE A 380 2.41 0.50 -6.10
C ILE A 380 1.49 0.90 -7.26
N ALA A 381 0.50 1.75 -7.00
CA ALA A 381 -0.48 2.16 -8.01
C ALA A 381 0.16 2.90 -9.20
N ASP A 382 1.10 3.81 -8.92
CA ASP A 382 1.85 4.55 -9.96
C ASP A 382 2.66 3.60 -10.86
N GLY A 383 3.38 2.64 -10.26
CA GLY A 383 4.13 1.64 -11.02
C GLY A 383 3.22 0.69 -11.81
N GLU A 384 2.07 0.29 -11.27
CA GLU A 384 1.08 -0.53 -12.00
C GLU A 384 0.51 0.21 -13.22
N GLU A 385 0.22 1.51 -13.09
CA GLU A 385 -0.21 2.32 -14.23
C GLU A 385 0.88 2.35 -15.31
N LEU A 386 2.15 2.52 -14.94
CA LEU A 386 3.27 2.48 -15.87
C LEU A 386 3.44 1.12 -16.54
N ILE A 387 3.24 0.01 -15.82
CA ILE A 387 3.28 -1.35 -16.38
C ILE A 387 2.28 -1.50 -17.52
N THR A 388 1.07 -0.91 -17.43
CA THR A 388 0.09 -0.96 -18.52
C THR A 388 0.54 -0.27 -19.80
N LYS A 389 1.52 0.64 -19.70
CA LYS A 389 2.08 1.40 -20.83
C LYS A 389 3.30 0.72 -21.44
N VAL A 390 3.84 -0.34 -20.82
CA VAL A 390 4.99 -1.09 -21.33
C VAL A 390 4.56 -1.94 -22.53
N GLN A 391 5.21 -1.74 -23.66
CA GLN A 391 4.99 -2.54 -24.87
C GLN A 391 6.07 -3.61 -25.00
N GLY A 392 5.68 -4.81 -25.44
CA GLY A 392 6.64 -5.88 -25.74
C GLY A 392 7.15 -6.67 -24.53
N ALA A 393 6.55 -6.53 -23.35
CA ALA A 393 6.83 -7.35 -22.17
C ALA A 393 5.54 -7.72 -21.42
N THR A 394 5.46 -8.94 -20.87
CA THR A 394 4.37 -9.35 -19.98
C THR A 394 4.62 -8.89 -18.54
N PRO A 395 3.59 -8.82 -17.67
CA PRO A 395 3.78 -8.50 -16.26
C PRO A 395 4.80 -9.39 -15.55
N GLU A 396 4.83 -10.70 -15.86
CA GLU A 396 5.78 -11.65 -15.29
C GLU A 396 7.21 -11.41 -15.77
N GLN A 397 7.37 -11.01 -17.04
CA GLN A 397 8.66 -10.63 -17.59
C GLN A 397 9.19 -9.34 -16.94
N ILE A 398 8.31 -8.37 -16.67
CA ILE A 398 8.67 -7.14 -15.96
C ILE A 398 9.13 -7.46 -14.53
N VAL A 399 8.39 -8.32 -13.81
CA VAL A 399 8.79 -8.78 -12.47
C VAL A 399 10.18 -9.41 -12.52
N THR A 400 10.41 -10.32 -13.46
CA THR A 400 11.70 -11.01 -13.63
C THR A 400 12.83 -10.02 -13.92
N GLN A 401 12.59 -9.02 -14.77
CA GLN A 401 13.58 -7.98 -15.07
C GLN A 401 13.91 -7.13 -13.84
N CYS A 402 12.92 -6.72 -13.06
CA CYS A 402 13.15 -5.98 -11.83
C CYS A 402 13.92 -6.80 -10.78
N GLN A 403 13.61 -8.10 -10.63
CA GLN A 403 14.38 -8.99 -9.75
C GLN A 403 15.85 -9.13 -10.19
N GLN A 404 16.12 -9.14 -11.50
CA GLN A 404 17.48 -9.14 -12.03
C GLN A 404 18.21 -7.81 -11.80
N PHE A 405 17.46 -6.72 -11.60
CA PHE A 405 18.02 -5.40 -11.31
C PHE A 405 18.45 -5.28 -9.84
N ALA A 406 17.73 -5.91 -8.90
CA ALA A 406 17.97 -5.80 -7.45
C ALA A 406 19.43 -6.01 -7.00
N PRO A 407 20.18 -7.03 -7.49
CA PRO A 407 21.59 -7.23 -7.10
C PRO A 407 22.49 -6.04 -7.43
N THR A 408 22.19 -5.27 -8.47
CA THR A 408 22.95 -4.07 -8.85
C THR A 408 22.71 -2.90 -7.91
N LEU A 409 21.54 -2.85 -7.27
CA LEU A 409 21.14 -1.80 -6.35
C LEU A 409 21.58 -2.07 -4.91
N ARG A 410 21.78 -3.35 -4.55
CA ARG A 410 22.11 -3.79 -3.19
C ARG A 410 23.29 -3.05 -2.52
N PRO A 411 24.39 -2.70 -3.21
CA PRO A 411 25.46 -1.90 -2.61
C PRO A 411 24.97 -0.52 -2.14
N HIS A 412 24.09 0.13 -2.89
CA HIS A 412 23.52 1.43 -2.55
C HIS A 412 22.49 1.33 -1.42
N VAL A 413 21.69 0.25 -1.40
CA VAL A 413 20.77 -0.04 -0.29
C VAL A 413 21.54 -0.28 1.01
N SER A 414 22.64 -1.04 0.95
CA SER A 414 23.51 -1.26 2.11
C SER A 414 24.10 0.07 2.63
N ALA A 415 24.44 0.99 1.72
CA ALA A 415 24.99 2.29 2.08
C ALA A 415 24.01 3.17 2.89
N LEU A 416 22.68 3.00 2.72
CA LEU A 416 21.67 3.71 3.53
C LEU A 416 21.89 3.52 5.03
N SER A 417 22.31 2.32 5.45
CA SER A 417 22.52 1.98 6.86
C SER A 417 23.88 2.45 7.40
N LEU A 418 24.80 2.83 6.51
CA LEU A 418 26.22 3.01 6.80
C LEU A 418 26.71 4.44 6.59
N GLN A 419 26.06 5.22 5.73
CA GLN A 419 26.57 6.51 5.25
C GLN A 419 25.52 7.62 5.37
N PRO A 420 25.95 8.88 5.52
CA PRO A 420 25.05 10.03 5.44
C PRO A 420 24.36 10.12 4.07
N ARG A 421 23.16 10.71 4.04
CA ARG A 421 22.34 10.88 2.83
C ARG A 421 23.16 11.35 1.63
N ASP A 422 23.91 12.45 1.77
CA ASP A 422 24.62 13.07 0.65
C ASP A 422 25.71 12.19 0.04
N GLU A 423 26.32 11.30 0.83
CA GLU A 423 27.28 10.31 0.34
C GLU A 423 26.58 9.21 -0.48
N VAL A 424 25.47 8.69 0.04
CA VAL A 424 24.63 7.71 -0.66
C VAL A 424 24.15 8.29 -1.99
N MET A 425 23.66 9.53 -1.97
CA MET A 425 23.17 10.24 -3.17
C MET A 425 24.26 10.46 -4.21
N ARG A 426 25.50 10.77 -3.79
CA ARG A 426 26.63 10.89 -4.70
C ARG A 426 26.99 9.55 -5.35
N SER A 427 26.99 8.48 -4.56
CA SER A 427 27.24 7.11 -5.05
C SER A 427 26.20 6.67 -6.08
N VAL A 428 24.91 6.87 -5.79
CA VAL A 428 23.81 6.56 -6.72
C VAL A 428 23.86 7.45 -7.96
N GLY A 429 24.21 8.73 -7.83
CA GLY A 429 24.43 9.63 -8.96
C GLY A 429 25.52 9.12 -9.91
N GLY A 430 26.62 8.58 -9.38
CA GLY A 430 27.66 7.92 -10.18
C GLY A 430 27.12 6.72 -10.96
N PHE A 431 26.34 5.85 -10.30
CA PHE A 431 25.70 4.70 -10.94
C PHE A 431 24.75 5.10 -12.08
N ILE A 432 23.94 6.15 -11.87
CA ILE A 432 23.04 6.67 -12.92
C ILE A 432 23.83 7.10 -14.15
N LEU A 433 24.94 7.83 -13.96
CA LEU A 433 25.80 8.28 -15.07
C LEU A 433 26.45 7.11 -15.82
N GLU A 434 26.82 6.04 -15.12
CA GLU A 434 27.42 4.84 -15.70
C GLU A 434 26.40 3.95 -16.44
N SER A 435 25.12 4.01 -16.08
CA SER A 435 24.06 3.17 -16.67
C SER A 435 23.85 3.39 -18.17
N GLY A 436 24.17 4.60 -18.68
CA GLY A 436 23.93 4.99 -20.07
C GLY A 436 22.46 5.18 -20.46
N MET A 437 21.52 5.08 -19.50
CA MET A 437 20.09 5.31 -19.74
C MET A 437 19.73 6.80 -19.65
N SER A 438 18.63 7.23 -20.32
CA SER A 438 18.09 8.56 -20.09
C SER A 438 17.46 8.64 -18.69
N PRO A 439 17.51 9.80 -18.00
CA PRO A 439 16.88 9.97 -16.69
C PRO A 439 15.38 9.65 -16.70
N GLU A 440 14.66 10.01 -17.75
CA GLU A 440 13.22 9.75 -17.85
C GLU A 440 12.92 8.26 -17.97
N GLN A 441 13.69 7.54 -18.78
CA GLN A 441 13.56 6.09 -18.92
C GLN A 441 13.89 5.39 -17.60
N LEU A 442 14.98 5.80 -16.94
CA LEU A 442 15.40 5.20 -15.69
C LEU A 442 14.40 5.50 -14.56
N ALA A 443 13.81 6.69 -14.51
CA ALA A 443 12.75 7.04 -13.56
C ALA A 443 11.50 6.16 -13.76
N ALA A 444 11.08 5.95 -15.00
CA ALA A 444 9.97 5.04 -15.29
C ALA A 444 10.27 3.59 -14.87
N THR A 445 11.48 3.09 -15.17
CA THR A 445 11.93 1.77 -14.72
C THR A 445 11.97 1.68 -13.19
N ALA A 446 12.48 2.71 -12.51
CA ALA A 446 12.54 2.74 -11.05
C ALA A 446 11.14 2.77 -10.41
N ARG A 447 10.16 3.53 -10.93
CA ARG A 447 8.77 3.49 -10.42
C ARG A 447 8.12 2.12 -10.60
N ILE A 448 8.31 1.49 -11.75
CA ILE A 448 7.83 0.12 -12.01
C ILE A 448 8.48 -0.87 -11.02
N CYS A 449 9.79 -0.82 -10.87
CA CYS A 449 10.51 -1.75 -10.00
C CYS A 449 10.28 -1.47 -8.50
N LEU A 450 10.01 -0.22 -8.10
CA LEU A 450 9.54 0.12 -6.77
C LEU A 450 8.20 -0.55 -6.45
N ALA A 451 7.24 -0.51 -7.38
CA ALA A 451 5.96 -1.18 -7.23
C ALA A 451 6.11 -2.71 -7.15
N VAL A 452 6.94 -3.31 -8.02
CA VAL A 452 7.25 -4.75 -7.97
C VAL A 452 7.90 -5.12 -6.63
N GLY A 453 8.91 -4.37 -6.20
CA GLY A 453 9.61 -4.59 -4.94
C GLY A 453 8.64 -4.57 -3.76
N TYR A 454 7.77 -3.56 -3.67
CA TYR A 454 6.80 -3.50 -2.59
C TYR A 454 5.76 -4.62 -2.66
N LYS A 455 5.30 -5.04 -3.84
CA LYS A 455 4.35 -6.16 -3.97
C LYS A 455 4.94 -7.50 -3.55
N LEU A 456 6.25 -7.69 -3.76
CA LEU A 456 6.97 -8.92 -3.45
C LEU A 456 7.68 -8.89 -2.09
N ASP A 457 7.58 -7.78 -1.35
CA ASP A 457 8.38 -7.52 -0.15
C ASP A 457 9.91 -7.63 -0.39
N ASP A 458 10.37 -7.35 -1.62
CA ASP A 458 11.79 -7.29 -1.98
C ASP A 458 12.34 -5.90 -1.66
N MET A 459 13.07 -5.80 -0.55
CA MET A 459 13.56 -4.53 -0.04
C MET A 459 14.78 -4.01 -0.80
N ASP A 460 15.66 -4.87 -1.29
CA ASP A 460 16.79 -4.45 -2.13
C ASP A 460 16.27 -3.76 -3.40
N LEU A 461 15.23 -4.32 -4.00
CA LEU A 461 14.57 -3.73 -5.16
C LEU A 461 13.80 -2.44 -4.80
N SER A 462 13.07 -2.44 -3.69
CA SER A 462 12.24 -1.30 -3.26
C SER A 462 13.10 -0.09 -2.88
N LEU A 463 14.04 -0.25 -1.95
CA LEU A 463 14.90 0.84 -1.49
C LEU A 463 15.85 1.30 -2.59
N GLY A 464 16.36 0.37 -3.40
CA GLY A 464 17.22 0.68 -4.54
C GLY A 464 16.50 1.54 -5.58
N SER A 465 15.25 1.18 -5.91
CA SER A 465 14.44 1.94 -6.86
C SER A 465 14.07 3.33 -6.33
N ALA A 466 13.72 3.43 -5.03
CA ALA A 466 13.48 4.72 -4.39
C ALA A 466 14.73 5.61 -4.40
N LEU A 467 15.92 5.05 -4.15
CA LEU A 467 17.20 5.77 -4.24
C LEU A 467 17.44 6.38 -5.62
N LEU A 468 17.18 5.62 -6.69
CA LEU A 468 17.31 6.13 -8.05
C LEU A 468 16.40 7.34 -8.28
N LEU A 469 15.13 7.24 -7.86
CA LEU A 469 14.15 8.32 -8.02
C LEU A 469 14.59 9.60 -7.29
N VAL A 470 15.02 9.46 -6.04
CA VAL A 470 15.55 10.59 -5.27
C VAL A 470 16.77 11.20 -5.98
N ALA A 471 17.69 10.37 -6.50
CA ALA A 471 18.91 10.82 -7.17
C ALA A 471 18.64 11.51 -8.50
N MET A 472 17.53 11.20 -9.16
CA MET A 472 17.04 11.92 -10.35
C MET A 472 16.23 13.17 -10.00
N GLY A 473 16.14 13.54 -8.72
CA GLY A 473 15.50 14.77 -8.26
C GLY A 473 14.05 14.60 -7.79
N GLU A 474 13.51 13.38 -7.79
CA GLU A 474 12.17 13.11 -7.28
C GLU A 474 12.17 13.06 -5.74
N ARG A 475 12.28 14.25 -5.14
CA ARG A 475 12.55 14.39 -3.70
C ARG A 475 11.58 13.64 -2.81
N ALA A 476 10.30 13.58 -3.18
CA ALA A 476 9.25 12.97 -2.37
C ALA A 476 9.55 11.52 -1.99
N TYR A 477 10.22 10.74 -2.84
CA TYR A 477 10.60 9.35 -2.52
C TYR A 477 11.61 9.24 -1.36
N GLY A 478 12.21 10.35 -0.93
CA GLY A 478 13.06 10.41 0.26
C GLY A 478 12.32 10.06 1.55
N GLU A 479 11.01 10.30 1.64
CA GLU A 479 10.23 9.92 2.83
C GLU A 479 10.11 8.39 2.98
N LEU A 480 10.15 7.64 1.86
CA LEU A 480 10.16 6.17 1.90
C LEU A 480 11.47 5.67 2.51
N LEU A 481 12.60 6.18 2.02
CA LEU A 481 13.94 5.84 2.53
C LEU A 481 14.09 6.18 4.01
N ALA A 482 13.57 7.34 4.41
CA ALA A 482 13.53 7.77 5.79
C ALA A 482 12.75 6.79 6.67
N HIS A 483 11.58 6.34 6.23
CA HIS A 483 10.77 5.38 6.98
C HIS A 483 11.45 4.01 7.10
N HIS A 484 11.99 3.49 6.00
CA HIS A 484 12.73 2.22 6.00
C HIS A 484 13.90 2.22 6.99
N LEU A 485 14.67 3.32 7.02
CA LEU A 485 15.73 3.54 8.00
C LEU A 485 15.20 3.73 9.42
N GLY A 486 14.14 4.51 9.61
CA GLY A 486 13.58 4.80 10.93
C GLY A 486 12.94 3.58 11.61
N GLN A 487 12.38 2.65 10.84
CA GLN A 487 11.65 1.48 11.35
C GLN A 487 12.39 0.15 11.18
N GLY A 488 13.48 0.14 10.42
CA GLY A 488 14.31 -1.05 10.20
C GLY A 488 13.64 -2.11 9.32
N TYR A 489 13.05 -1.69 8.21
CA TYR A 489 12.53 -2.57 7.15
C TYR A 489 13.44 -2.48 5.93
N GLY A 490 14.16 -3.56 5.60
CA GLY A 490 15.09 -3.55 4.46
C GLY A 490 16.39 -2.76 4.68
N ALA A 491 16.52 -2.11 5.82
CA ALA A 491 17.69 -1.39 6.27
C ALA A 491 17.86 -1.58 7.78
N THR A 492 19.07 -1.33 8.30
CA THR A 492 19.29 -1.28 9.75
C THR A 492 18.57 -0.07 10.32
N GLN A 493 17.88 -0.24 11.46
CA GLN A 493 17.17 0.85 12.11
C GLN A 493 18.16 1.95 12.55
N ARG A 494 18.02 3.15 11.98
CA ARG A 494 18.90 4.31 12.15
C ARG A 494 18.09 5.61 12.11
N GLU A 495 17.49 5.97 13.24
CA GLU A 495 16.70 7.21 13.37
C GLU A 495 17.54 8.47 13.08
N ASP A 496 18.82 8.45 13.45
CA ASP A 496 19.76 9.53 13.23
C ASP A 496 20.03 9.79 11.73
N LEU A 497 20.06 8.74 10.92
CA LEU A 497 20.17 8.88 9.46
C LEU A 497 18.81 9.17 8.81
N ALA A 498 17.72 8.63 9.35
CA ALA A 498 16.37 8.81 8.82
C ALA A 498 15.93 10.29 8.78
N ALA A 499 16.32 11.09 9.77
CA ALA A 499 15.94 12.51 9.85
C ALA A 499 16.33 13.31 8.59
N ALA A 500 17.57 13.15 8.10
CA ALA A 500 18.05 13.86 6.90
C ALA A 500 17.31 13.45 5.63
N TRP A 501 16.78 12.22 5.57
CA TRP A 501 15.94 11.74 4.47
C TRP A 501 14.52 12.29 4.57
N TYR A 502 13.94 12.38 5.77
CA TYR A 502 12.64 13.03 5.97
C TYR A 502 12.70 14.53 5.64
N GLU A 503 13.74 15.24 6.06
CA GLU A 503 13.92 16.66 5.74
C GLU A 503 13.95 16.88 4.22
N TYR A 504 14.71 16.05 3.49
CA TYR A 504 14.78 16.12 2.04
C TYR A 504 13.45 15.74 1.37
N GLY A 505 12.82 14.65 1.83
CA GLY A 505 11.58 14.11 1.27
C GLY A 505 10.32 14.88 1.63
N LEU A 506 10.41 15.78 2.61
CA LEU A 506 9.34 16.68 3.04
C LEU A 506 9.69 18.15 2.75
N ASP A 507 10.62 18.42 1.85
CA ASP A 507 10.90 19.77 1.37
C ASP A 507 9.62 20.38 0.74
N PRO A 508 9.17 21.58 1.15
CA PRO A 508 8.00 22.24 0.56
C PRO A 508 8.08 22.47 -0.95
N ALA A 509 9.28 22.50 -1.53
CA ALA A 509 9.51 22.64 -2.97
C ALA A 509 9.35 21.31 -3.73
N LYS A 510 9.14 20.18 -3.05
CA LYS A 510 8.94 18.89 -3.71
C LYS A 510 7.63 18.87 -4.51
N GLN A 511 7.61 18.08 -5.57
CA GLN A 511 6.35 17.67 -6.18
C GLN A 511 5.70 16.59 -5.32
N ALA A 512 4.44 16.78 -4.91
CA ALA A 512 3.69 15.77 -4.16
C ALA A 512 3.33 14.59 -5.07
N VAL A 513 3.84 13.41 -4.75
CA VAL A 513 3.53 12.14 -5.45
C VAL A 513 2.69 11.19 -4.59
N PHE A 514 2.72 11.35 -3.26
CA PHE A 514 1.95 10.54 -2.32
C PHE A 514 0.80 11.35 -1.75
N ALA A 515 -0.42 10.84 -1.89
CA ALA A 515 -1.65 11.52 -1.49
C ALA A 515 -1.73 13.00 -1.94
N PRO A 516 -1.57 13.30 -3.25
CA PRO A 516 -1.51 14.67 -3.75
C PRO A 516 -2.78 15.50 -3.47
N MET A 517 -3.89 14.83 -3.12
CA MET A 517 -5.15 15.45 -2.75
C MET A 517 -5.26 15.79 -1.25
N GLN A 518 -4.22 15.54 -0.45
CA GLN A 518 -4.15 15.80 0.99
C GLN A 518 -3.03 16.80 1.30
N PRO A 519 -3.23 18.11 1.05
CA PRO A 519 -2.20 19.13 1.25
C PRO A 519 -1.70 19.23 2.70
N GLU A 520 -2.48 18.78 3.67
CA GLU A 520 -2.14 18.73 5.10
C GLU A 520 -1.15 17.62 5.47
N ARG A 521 -0.96 16.62 4.60
CA ARG A 521 -0.18 15.41 4.90
C ARG A 521 1.26 15.70 5.29
N ASP A 522 1.94 16.55 4.54
CA ASP A 522 3.35 16.87 4.81
C ASP A 522 3.51 17.60 6.14
N ALA A 523 2.54 18.44 6.53
CA ALA A 523 2.56 19.12 7.82
C ALA A 523 2.34 18.12 8.97
N LEU A 524 1.40 17.18 8.81
CA LEU A 524 1.18 16.09 9.75
C LEU A 524 2.44 15.22 9.91
N LEU A 525 3.04 14.79 8.80
CA LEU A 525 4.22 13.93 8.84
C LEU A 525 5.44 14.65 9.42
N ARG A 526 5.64 15.95 9.12
CA ARG A 526 6.68 16.75 9.81
C ARG A 526 6.41 16.87 11.31
N ALA A 527 5.17 17.11 11.71
CA ALA A 527 4.82 17.19 13.14
C ALA A 527 5.11 15.85 13.85
N ALA A 528 4.83 14.73 13.20
CA ALA A 528 5.09 13.40 13.74
C ALA A 528 6.58 13.07 13.83
N VAL A 529 7.37 13.40 12.81
CA VAL A 529 8.81 13.09 12.74
C VAL A 529 9.64 14.02 13.62
N PHE A 530 9.36 15.33 13.59
CA PHE A 530 10.20 16.35 14.23
C PHE A 530 9.61 16.92 15.52
N GLY A 531 8.42 16.47 15.94
CA GLY A 531 7.76 16.97 17.15
C GLY A 531 7.25 18.42 17.03
N MET A 532 7.26 19.01 15.82
CA MET A 532 6.83 20.38 15.58
C MET A 532 5.30 20.45 15.53
N SER A 533 4.68 20.63 16.70
CA SER A 533 3.26 20.96 16.79
C SER A 533 3.06 22.41 16.37
N GLY A 534 2.75 22.61 15.08
CA GLY A 534 1.97 23.76 14.62
C GLY A 534 2.44 25.16 15.05
N GLU A 535 3.75 25.44 15.05
CA GLU A 535 4.19 26.81 14.79
C GLU A 535 4.49 26.86 13.29
N GLN A 536 3.59 27.43 12.50
CA GLN A 536 4.04 28.01 11.23
C GLN A 536 5.25 28.89 11.59
N PRO A 537 6.38 28.82 10.88
CA PRO A 537 7.32 29.92 10.97
C PRO A 537 6.47 31.16 10.68
N ALA A 538 6.33 32.03 11.68
CA ALA A 538 5.92 33.38 11.40
C ALA A 538 6.81 33.79 10.23
N LEU A 539 6.20 34.32 9.17
CA LEU A 539 6.93 35.06 8.17
C LEU A 539 7.55 36.26 8.90
N THR A 540 8.67 36.02 9.59
CA THR A 540 9.66 37.03 9.82
C THR A 540 10.19 37.30 8.43
N GLU A 541 9.71 38.40 7.84
CA GLU A 541 10.51 39.15 6.88
C GLU A 541 11.86 39.42 7.55
N ASP A 542 12.78 38.46 7.41
CA ASP A 542 14.17 38.68 7.75
C ASP A 542 14.75 39.44 6.56
N ALA A 543 14.91 40.75 6.79
CA ALA A 543 15.61 41.63 5.89
C ALA A 543 16.99 41.02 5.63
N GLY A 544 17.23 40.60 4.38
CA GLY A 544 18.49 40.03 3.95
C GLY A 544 19.65 40.93 4.32
N ALA A 545 20.42 40.51 5.33
CA ALA A 545 21.79 40.96 5.50
C ALA A 545 22.67 40.09 4.60
N GLU A 546 22.98 40.61 3.41
CA GLU A 546 23.99 40.03 2.53
C GLU A 546 25.34 39.99 3.27
N ALA A 547 25.80 38.77 3.60
CA ALA A 547 27.20 38.54 3.92
C ALA A 547 28.01 38.52 2.61
N THR A 548 28.62 39.66 2.28
CA THR A 548 29.59 39.76 1.18
C THR A 548 30.86 38.98 1.54
N VAL A 549 31.15 37.91 0.81
CA VAL A 549 32.46 37.23 0.82
C VAL A 549 33.42 38.03 -0.07
N PRO A 550 34.63 38.40 0.39
CA PRO A 550 35.58 39.14 -0.44
C PRO A 550 36.18 38.22 -1.52
N VAL A 551 36.05 38.64 -2.79
CA VAL A 551 36.74 38.03 -3.93
C VAL A 551 38.10 38.71 -4.09
N PHE A 552 39.19 37.95 -3.93
CA PHE A 552 40.54 38.41 -4.25
C PHE A 552 40.81 38.15 -5.75
N MET A 553 41.02 39.21 -6.52
CA MET A 553 41.49 39.11 -7.90
C MET A 553 43.01 38.91 -7.92
N VAL A 554 43.46 37.87 -8.64
CA VAL A 554 44.87 37.68 -9.00
C VAL A 554 45.13 38.46 -10.31
N PRO A 555 46.14 39.34 -10.38
CA PRO A 555 46.52 39.98 -11.63
C PRO A 555 47.12 38.93 -12.57
N GLN A 556 46.63 38.89 -13.82
CA GLN A 556 47.38 38.27 -14.89
C GLN A 556 48.40 39.29 -15.39
N ASP A 557 49.68 39.02 -15.12
CA ASP A 557 50.82 39.33 -15.99
C ASP A 557 51.74 38.10 -16.01
#